data_AF-A0A1X7T267-F1
#
_entry.id   AF-A0A1X7T267-F1
#
_cell.length_a   1.000
_cell.length_b   1.000
_cell.length_c   1.000
_cell.angle_alpha   90.00
_cell.angle_beta   90.00
_cell.angle_gamma   90.00
#
_symmetry.space_group_name_H-M   'P 1'
#
loop_
_entity.id
_entity.type
_entity.pdbx_description
1 polymer ?
#
loop_
_entity_poly.entity_id
_entity_poly.type
_entity_poly.pdbx_seq_one_letter_code
_entity_poly.pdbx_strand_id
1 'polypeptide(L)'
;MATGGSGRDTRYEGLLLYEEKGLNEYVAIFTVTKDRDTFYDYRDRKHPKAVKGGSVISFTFDQQQDSTLTSRGDYIELKFDTPQAKPTTGWIIKPHTVPCRIYRSDVDKVGTPGYPDPPSSSISVHATPDAVLRLEYTIPLEGVVTGGGTLDIVRTLR
;
A
#
# COMPACT_ATOMS: atom_id res chain seq x y z
N MET A 1 -11.60 -10.01 -25.47
CA MET A 1 -10.16 -9.88 -25.18
C MET A 1 -9.77 -8.42 -25.35
N ALA A 2 -9.88 -7.61 -24.30
CA ALA A 2 -9.47 -6.22 -24.35
C ALA A 2 -8.10 -6.10 -23.68
N THR A 3 -7.05 -6.05 -24.48
CA THR A 3 -5.73 -5.61 -24.04
C THR A 3 -5.78 -4.09 -23.88
N GLY A 4 -6.30 -3.62 -22.75
CA GLY A 4 -6.28 -2.22 -22.38
C GLY A 4 -4.86 -1.81 -21.97
N GLY A 5 -4.06 -1.37 -22.94
CA GLY A 5 -2.79 -0.72 -22.65
C GLY A 5 -3.02 0.46 -21.70
N SER A 6 -2.31 0.48 -20.59
CA SER A 6 -2.43 1.58 -19.63
C SER A 6 -1.86 2.86 -20.26
N GLY A 7 -2.74 3.82 -20.57
CA GLY A 7 -2.36 5.15 -21.03
C GLY A 7 -1.78 6.01 -19.90
N ARG A 8 -1.23 7.17 -20.27
CA ARG A 8 -0.60 8.14 -19.35
C ARG A 8 -1.50 8.60 -18.20
N ASP A 9 -2.80 8.66 -18.46
CA ASP A 9 -3.80 9.11 -17.48
C ASP A 9 -4.53 7.95 -16.82
N THR A 10 -3.95 6.74 -16.82
CA THR A 10 -4.56 5.59 -16.17
C THR A 10 -4.64 5.83 -14.68
N ARG A 11 -5.86 5.85 -14.17
CA ARG A 11 -6.15 5.89 -12.74
C ARG A 11 -5.99 4.49 -12.16
N TYR A 12 -5.30 4.44 -11.04
CA TYR A 12 -5.12 3.27 -10.20
C TYR A 12 -5.76 3.51 -8.84
N GLU A 13 -6.06 2.43 -8.14
CA GLU A 13 -6.54 2.48 -6.76
C GLU A 13 -5.55 1.76 -5.85
N GLY A 14 -5.18 2.43 -4.77
CA GLY A 14 -4.41 1.86 -3.67
C GLY A 14 -5.32 1.60 -2.49
N LEU A 15 -5.15 0.47 -1.82
CA LEU A 15 -5.91 0.15 -0.63
C LEU A 15 -5.02 -0.39 0.48
N LEU A 16 -5.24 0.15 1.68
CA LEU A 16 -4.63 -0.33 2.92
C LEU A 16 -5.59 -1.24 3.69
N LEU A 17 -5.32 -2.55 3.68
CA LEU A 17 -5.98 -3.57 4.47
C LEU A 17 -5.25 -3.79 5.79
N TYR A 18 -5.91 -4.45 6.74
CA TYR A 18 -5.29 -4.82 7.99
C TYR A 18 -5.71 -6.19 8.47
N GLU A 19 -4.74 -6.99 8.89
CA GLU A 19 -4.96 -8.28 9.52
C GLU A 19 -4.47 -8.24 10.97
N GLU A 20 -5.31 -8.69 11.89
CA GLU A 20 -4.92 -8.90 13.29
C GLU A 20 -4.11 -10.19 13.42
N LYS A 21 -2.97 -10.11 14.11
CA LYS A 21 -2.09 -11.25 14.40
C LYS A 21 -2.07 -11.60 15.89
N GLY A 22 -2.35 -10.64 16.75
CA GLY A 22 -2.38 -10.81 18.20
C GLY A 22 -2.90 -9.55 18.90
N LEU A 23 -2.82 -9.53 20.24
CA LEU A 23 -3.17 -8.36 21.03
C LEU A 23 -2.23 -7.21 20.65
N ASN A 24 -2.80 -6.13 20.09
CA ASN A 24 -2.05 -4.96 19.61
C ASN A 24 -0.96 -5.29 18.57
N GLU A 25 -1.14 -6.36 17.80
CA GLU A 25 -0.26 -6.77 16.70
C GLU A 25 -1.06 -6.93 15.39
N TYR A 26 -0.61 -6.23 14.35
CA TYR A 26 -1.28 -6.13 13.06
C TYR A 26 -0.29 -6.24 11.91
N VAL A 27 -0.77 -6.71 10.77
CA VAL A 27 -0.11 -6.51 9.47
C VAL A 27 -1.00 -5.60 8.63
N ALA A 28 -0.49 -4.42 8.28
CA ALA A 28 -1.10 -3.55 7.29
C ALA A 28 -0.61 -3.97 5.90
N ILE A 29 -1.52 -4.12 4.95
CA ILE A 29 -1.22 -4.62 3.60
C ILE A 29 -1.72 -3.57 2.62
N PHE A 30 -0.79 -2.91 1.96
CA PHE A 30 -1.10 -1.94 0.91
C PHE A 30 -1.04 -2.63 -0.45
N THR A 31 -2.14 -2.67 -1.17
CA THR A 31 -2.25 -3.29 -2.51
C THR A 31 -2.68 -2.27 -3.54
N VAL A 32 -2.26 -2.45 -4.79
CA VAL A 32 -2.64 -1.55 -5.90
C VAL A 32 -3.32 -2.32 -7.01
N THR A 33 -4.44 -1.79 -7.51
CA THR A 33 -5.22 -2.38 -8.61
C THR A 33 -5.63 -1.31 -9.63
N LYS A 34 -6.14 -1.74 -10.80
CA LYS A 34 -6.80 -0.88 -11.79
C LYS A 34 -8.30 -0.72 -11.55
N ASP A 35 -8.90 -1.68 -10.87
CA ASP A 35 -10.33 -1.76 -10.62
C ASP A 35 -10.62 -2.34 -9.23
N ARG A 36 -11.81 -2.02 -8.70
CA ARG A 36 -12.24 -2.42 -7.35
C ARG A 36 -12.62 -3.88 -7.22
N ASP A 37 -13.09 -4.49 -8.30
CA ASP A 37 -13.59 -5.86 -8.27
C ASP A 37 -12.43 -6.84 -8.07
N THR A 38 -11.31 -6.60 -8.77
CA THR A 38 -10.03 -7.29 -8.56
C THR A 38 -9.57 -7.19 -7.11
N PHE A 39 -9.75 -6.03 -6.48
CA PHE A 39 -9.42 -5.86 -5.07
C PHE A 39 -10.33 -6.74 -4.18
N TYR A 40 -11.65 -6.68 -4.37
CA TYR A 40 -12.57 -7.45 -3.53
C TYR A 40 -12.32 -8.96 -3.65
N ASP A 41 -12.07 -9.47 -4.86
CA ASP A 41 -11.66 -10.85 -5.06
C ASP A 41 -10.35 -11.19 -4.33
N TYR A 42 -9.31 -10.35 -4.49
CA TYR A 42 -8.03 -10.55 -3.82
C TYR A 42 -8.18 -10.58 -2.30
N ARG A 43 -8.92 -9.63 -1.72
CA ARG A 43 -9.19 -9.58 -0.28
C ARG A 43 -9.90 -10.84 0.17
N ASP A 44 -10.98 -11.22 -0.50
CA ASP A 44 -11.83 -12.32 -0.04
C ASP A 44 -11.10 -13.67 -0.16
N ARG A 45 -10.21 -13.82 -1.16
CA ARG A 45 -9.42 -15.04 -1.37
C ARG A 45 -8.16 -15.11 -0.51
N LYS A 46 -7.43 -14.01 -0.32
CA LYS A 46 -6.11 -14.00 0.34
C LYS A 46 -6.14 -13.48 1.77
N HIS A 47 -7.05 -12.56 2.06
CA HIS A 47 -7.15 -11.85 3.33
C HIS A 47 -8.57 -11.89 3.89
N PRO A 48 -9.23 -13.06 3.99
CA PRO A 48 -10.64 -13.17 4.37
C PRO A 48 -10.93 -12.65 5.79
N LYS A 49 -9.90 -12.52 6.63
CA LYS A 49 -9.98 -12.01 8.00
C LYS A 49 -9.58 -10.54 8.12
N ALA A 50 -9.26 -9.87 7.02
CA ALA A 50 -8.89 -8.47 7.07
C ALA A 50 -10.05 -7.61 7.58
N VAL A 51 -9.73 -6.61 8.40
CA VAL A 51 -10.70 -5.67 8.96
C VAL A 51 -11.40 -4.93 7.81
N LYS A 52 -12.73 -4.86 7.88
CA LYS A 52 -13.54 -4.10 6.91
C LYS A 52 -13.36 -2.60 7.17
N GLY A 53 -13.15 -1.81 6.11
CA GLY A 53 -13.00 -0.34 6.21
C GLY A 53 -11.57 0.18 6.06
N GLY A 54 -10.73 -0.49 5.26
CA GLY A 54 -9.43 0.03 4.87
C GLY A 54 -9.49 1.37 4.13
N SER A 55 -8.37 2.10 4.13
CA SER A 55 -8.27 3.39 3.42
C SER A 55 -8.04 3.16 1.92
N VAL A 56 -8.86 3.79 1.08
CA VAL A 56 -8.72 3.78 -0.38
C VAL A 56 -8.15 5.11 -0.83
N ILE A 57 -7.12 5.06 -1.68
CA ILE A 57 -6.62 6.22 -2.43
C ILE A 57 -6.75 5.96 -3.92
N SER A 58 -6.90 7.02 -4.70
CA SER A 58 -6.89 6.95 -6.16
C SER A 58 -5.80 7.83 -6.70
N PHE A 59 -5.00 7.32 -7.63
CA PHE A 59 -3.85 8.05 -8.13
C PHE A 59 -3.47 7.67 -9.56
N THR A 60 -2.56 8.45 -10.13
CA THR A 60 -1.82 8.12 -11.35
C THR A 60 -0.35 7.97 -10.98
N PHE A 61 0.33 6.99 -11.55
CA PHE A 61 1.79 6.89 -11.40
C PHE A 61 2.44 8.13 -12.00
N ASP A 62 3.44 8.66 -11.29
CA ASP A 62 4.34 9.65 -11.85
C ASP A 62 5.21 8.99 -12.90
N GLN A 63 5.10 9.48 -14.13
CA GLN A 63 5.91 9.01 -15.23
C GLN A 63 7.26 9.68 -15.14
N GLN A 64 8.23 8.99 -14.54
CA GLN A 64 9.59 9.50 -14.50
C GLN A 64 10.13 9.55 -15.94
N GLN A 65 10.30 10.76 -16.47
CA GLN A 65 10.76 10.98 -17.85
C GLN A 65 12.22 10.54 -18.07
N ASP A 66 12.96 10.18 -17.02
CA ASP A 66 14.35 9.75 -17.15
C ASP A 66 14.45 8.23 -17.26
N SER A 67 14.51 7.77 -18.51
CA SER A 67 14.60 6.37 -18.92
C SER A 67 15.94 5.69 -18.58
N THR A 68 16.76 6.29 -17.71
CA THR A 68 18.15 5.86 -17.49
C THR A 68 18.43 5.19 -16.14
N LEU A 69 17.50 5.20 -15.16
CA LEU A 69 17.82 4.77 -13.79
C LEU A 69 17.12 3.52 -13.26
N THR A 70 16.03 3.01 -13.86
CA THR A 70 15.54 1.66 -13.53
C THR A 70 14.91 0.96 -14.73
N SER A 71 15.36 -0.26 -15.04
CA SER A 71 14.79 -1.10 -16.12
C SER A 71 13.35 -1.57 -15.86
N ARG A 72 12.77 -1.25 -14.69
CA ARG A 72 11.42 -1.66 -14.27
C ARG A 72 10.33 -0.61 -14.49
N GLY A 73 10.68 0.64 -14.81
CA GLY A 73 9.73 1.73 -15.10
C GLY A 73 9.11 2.38 -13.86
N ASP A 74 7.96 3.06 -14.05
CA ASP A 74 7.23 3.81 -13.02
C ASP A 74 6.88 2.96 -11.79
N TYR A 75 7.06 3.52 -10.60
CA TYR A 75 6.70 2.88 -9.33
C TYR A 75 6.20 3.91 -8.33
N ILE A 76 5.47 3.42 -7.33
CA ILE A 76 5.23 4.15 -6.10
C ILE A 76 6.13 3.58 -5.00
N GLU A 77 6.55 4.43 -4.07
CA GLU A 77 7.34 4.03 -2.91
C GLU A 77 6.72 4.57 -1.61
N LEU A 78 6.54 3.68 -0.63
CA LEU A 78 6.09 4.04 0.72
C LEU A 78 7.31 4.47 1.56
N LYS A 79 7.29 5.71 2.06
CA LYS A 79 8.39 6.31 2.83
C LYS A 79 8.14 6.21 4.33
N PHE A 80 9.08 5.58 5.05
CA PHE A 80 9.00 5.33 6.50
C PHE A 80 9.99 6.18 7.31
N ASP A 81 10.80 6.99 6.64
CA ASP A 81 11.80 7.90 7.21
C ASP A 81 11.25 9.32 7.47
N THR A 82 9.97 9.55 7.19
CA THR A 82 9.33 10.86 7.35
C THR A 82 8.99 11.14 8.82
N PRO A 83 9.39 12.31 9.37
CA PRO A 83 9.01 12.72 10.72
C PRO A 83 7.49 12.75 10.92
N GLN A 84 7.03 12.25 12.06
CA GLN A 84 5.61 12.14 12.39
C GLN A 84 5.15 13.32 13.25
N ALA A 85 3.94 13.82 12.97
CA ALA A 85 3.35 14.93 13.72
C ALA A 85 2.85 14.52 15.11
N LYS A 86 2.50 13.23 15.29
CA LYS A 86 2.05 12.66 16.56
C LYS A 86 3.10 11.70 17.11
N PRO A 87 3.20 11.56 18.45
CA PRO A 87 4.08 10.58 19.05
C PRO A 87 3.76 9.16 18.59
N THR A 88 4.81 8.39 18.30
CA THR A 88 4.73 6.97 17.95
C THR A 88 5.41 6.10 18.99
N THR A 89 5.73 6.66 20.17
CA THR A 89 6.43 5.96 21.26
C THR A 89 5.75 4.63 21.56
N GLY A 90 6.57 3.59 21.68
CA GLY A 90 6.18 2.20 21.88
C GLY A 90 5.39 1.55 20.74
N TRP A 91 5.19 2.21 19.60
CA TRP A 91 4.72 1.55 18.39
C TRP A 91 5.89 1.21 17.47
N ILE A 92 5.95 -0.04 17.02
CA ILE A 92 6.92 -0.52 16.04
C ILE A 92 6.20 -0.65 14.70
N ILE A 93 6.65 0.13 13.72
CA ILE A 93 6.16 0.11 12.33
C ILE A 93 7.32 -0.33 11.44
N LYS A 94 7.17 -1.48 10.79
CA LYS A 94 8.25 -2.10 9.99
C LYS A 94 7.75 -2.59 8.63
N PRO A 95 8.18 -2.00 7.51
CA PRO A 95 7.92 -2.57 6.20
C PRO A 95 8.62 -3.92 6.05
N HIS A 96 7.98 -4.87 5.36
CA HIS A 96 8.55 -6.20 5.10
C HIS A 96 9.64 -6.16 4.03
N THR A 97 9.57 -5.17 3.13
CA THR A 97 10.55 -4.94 2.05
C THR A 97 11.02 -3.49 2.08
N VAL A 98 12.33 -3.28 1.92
CA VAL A 98 12.95 -1.96 1.83
C VAL A 98 13.88 -1.94 0.60
N PRO A 99 13.67 -1.04 -0.38
CA PRO A 99 12.61 -0.03 -0.44
C PRO A 99 11.22 -0.66 -0.66
N CYS A 100 10.19 -0.01 -0.12
CA CYS A 100 8.81 -0.50 -0.17
C CYS A 100 8.14 -0.01 -1.47
N ARG A 101 8.40 -0.69 -2.59
CA ARG A 101 7.99 -0.28 -3.94
C ARG A 101 6.92 -1.17 -4.56
N ILE A 102 5.98 -0.55 -5.26
CA ILE A 102 5.03 -1.23 -6.15
C ILE A 102 5.19 -0.67 -7.56
N TYR A 103 5.53 -1.54 -8.50
CA TYR A 103 5.78 -1.16 -9.89
C TYR A 103 4.48 -1.14 -10.70
N ARG A 104 4.31 -0.11 -11.52
CA ARG A 104 3.19 0.01 -12.46
C ARG A 104 3.10 -1.20 -13.39
N SER A 105 4.25 -1.67 -13.87
CA SER A 105 4.34 -2.82 -14.77
C SER A 105 3.84 -4.14 -14.15
N ASP A 106 3.90 -4.28 -12.82
CA ASP A 106 3.36 -5.42 -12.11
C ASP A 106 1.84 -5.30 -11.93
N VAL A 107 1.34 -4.09 -11.62
CA VAL A 107 -0.11 -3.80 -11.57
C VAL A 107 -0.75 -3.98 -12.95
N ASP A 108 -0.04 -3.61 -14.01
CA ASP A 108 -0.55 -3.67 -15.37
C ASP A 108 -0.78 -5.10 -15.89
N LYS A 109 -0.07 -6.08 -15.34
CA LYS A 109 -0.16 -7.49 -15.71
C LYS A 109 -1.26 -8.25 -14.96
N VAL A 110 -1.89 -7.64 -13.96
CA VAL A 110 -2.91 -8.33 -13.13
C VAL A 110 -4.04 -8.83 -14.03
N GLY A 111 -4.42 -10.10 -13.84
CA GLY A 111 -5.41 -10.81 -14.65
C GLY A 111 -4.86 -11.48 -15.92
N THR A 112 -3.56 -11.33 -16.22
CA THR A 112 -2.89 -12.08 -17.30
C THR A 112 -2.37 -13.44 -16.80
N PRO A 113 -2.09 -14.41 -17.70
CA PRO A 113 -1.57 -15.72 -17.29
C PRO A 113 -0.31 -15.60 -16.43
N GLY A 114 -0.34 -16.20 -15.24
CA GLY A 114 0.76 -16.15 -14.26
C GLY A 114 0.72 -14.96 -13.28
N TYR A 115 -0.19 -14.00 -13.46
CA TYR A 115 -0.34 -12.81 -12.60
C TYR A 115 -1.78 -12.63 -12.11
N PRO A 116 -2.31 -13.58 -11.32
CA PRO A 116 -3.71 -13.50 -10.86
C PRO A 116 -3.91 -12.50 -9.71
N ASP A 117 -2.85 -12.18 -8.96
CA ASP A 117 -2.92 -11.38 -7.74
C ASP A 117 -2.31 -9.99 -7.99
N PRO A 118 -2.93 -8.91 -7.48
CA PRO A 118 -2.30 -7.58 -7.48
C PRO A 118 -1.03 -7.53 -6.63
N PRO A 119 -0.05 -6.67 -7.00
CA PRO A 119 1.12 -6.46 -6.17
C PRO A 119 0.73 -5.75 -4.87
N SER A 120 1.37 -6.16 -3.79
CA SER A 120 1.14 -5.59 -2.46
C SER A 120 2.43 -5.44 -1.67
N SER A 121 2.38 -4.58 -0.66
CA SER A 121 3.43 -4.34 0.32
C SER A 121 2.87 -4.52 1.72
N SER A 122 3.56 -5.31 2.54
CA SER A 122 3.13 -5.60 3.91
C SER A 122 3.98 -4.84 4.93
N ILE A 123 3.34 -4.41 6.01
CA ILE A 123 3.91 -3.57 7.06
C ILE A 123 3.47 -4.17 8.40
N SER A 124 4.43 -4.61 9.20
CA SER A 124 4.15 -5.01 10.58
C SER A 124 3.93 -3.78 11.45
N VAL A 125 2.88 -3.81 12.26
CA VAL A 125 2.54 -2.77 13.22
C VAL A 125 2.27 -3.46 14.55
N HIS A 126 3.06 -3.19 15.58
CA HIS A 126 2.78 -3.72 16.91
C HIS A 126 3.15 -2.76 18.02
N ALA A 127 2.46 -2.88 19.14
CA ALA A 127 2.71 -2.09 20.34
C ALA A 127 3.62 -2.83 21.32
N THR A 128 4.53 -2.10 21.95
CA THR A 128 5.26 -2.48 23.15
C THR A 128 4.51 -1.99 24.40
N PRO A 129 4.88 -2.43 25.61
CA PRO A 129 4.18 -2.05 26.84
C PRO A 129 4.13 -0.54 27.13
N ASP A 130 5.06 0.24 26.60
CA ASP A 130 5.16 1.70 26.73
C ASP A 130 4.48 2.47 25.59
N ALA A 131 3.70 1.77 24.74
CA ALA A 131 3.01 2.38 23.62
C ALA A 131 2.03 3.47 24.05
N VAL A 132 2.04 4.59 23.32
CA VAL A 132 0.97 5.59 23.44
C VAL A 132 -0.38 4.98 23.02
N LEU A 133 -1.47 5.44 23.65
CA LEU A 133 -2.81 4.86 23.46
C LEU A 133 -3.26 4.81 21.99
N ARG A 134 -2.97 5.87 21.22
CA ARG A 134 -3.38 6.01 19.83
C ARG A 134 -2.17 6.22 18.94
N LEU A 135 -2.03 5.37 17.93
CA LEU A 135 -1.13 5.55 16.81
C LEU A 135 -1.85 6.32 15.70
N GLU A 136 -1.21 7.38 15.21
CA GLU A 136 -1.54 8.09 13.98
C GLU A 136 -0.25 8.23 13.19
N TYR A 137 0.04 7.27 12.31
CA TYR A 137 1.27 7.18 11.54
C TYR A 137 0.99 7.42 10.05
N THR A 138 1.57 8.49 9.51
CA THR A 138 1.40 8.90 8.11
C THR A 138 2.61 8.47 7.28
N ILE A 139 2.35 7.74 6.21
CA ILE A 139 3.33 7.23 5.25
C ILE A 139 3.20 8.01 3.95
N PRO A 140 4.18 8.86 3.58
CA PRO A 140 4.19 9.46 2.25
C PRO A 140 4.40 8.44 1.13
N LEU A 141 3.82 8.76 -0.03
CA LEU A 141 3.93 8.03 -1.27
C LEU A 141 4.69 8.87 -2.28
N GLU A 142 5.88 8.39 -2.66
CA GLU A 142 6.60 8.92 -3.82
C GLU A 142 6.07 8.25 -5.09
N GLY A 143 6.22 8.93 -6.24
CA GLY A 143 5.79 8.40 -7.55
C GLY A 143 4.29 8.52 -7.83
N VAL A 144 3.60 9.47 -7.17
CA VAL A 144 2.17 9.75 -7.33
C VAL A 144 1.94 11.21 -7.75
N VAL A 145 1.10 11.46 -8.76
CA VAL A 145 0.79 12.83 -9.25
C VAL A 145 -0.54 13.38 -8.71
N THR A 146 -1.61 12.57 -8.75
CA THR A 146 -2.98 13.03 -8.43
C THR A 146 -3.54 12.26 -7.24
N GLY A 147 -4.31 12.91 -6.36
CA GLY A 147 -5.17 12.23 -5.38
C GLY A 147 -4.64 12.05 -3.94
N GLY A 148 -3.56 12.74 -3.57
CA GLY A 148 -2.98 12.70 -2.23
C GLY A 148 -1.91 11.63 -2.09
N GLY A 149 -0.74 12.02 -1.58
CA GLY A 149 0.46 11.20 -1.52
C GLY A 149 0.77 10.66 -0.12
N THR A 150 -0.25 10.27 0.65
CA THR A 150 -0.04 9.69 1.98
C THR A 150 -1.01 8.56 2.30
N LEU A 151 -0.59 7.63 3.15
CA LEU A 151 -1.41 6.59 3.76
C LEU A 151 -1.33 6.72 5.28
N ASP A 152 -2.47 6.59 5.96
CA ASP A 152 -2.52 6.68 7.42
C ASP A 152 -2.76 5.30 8.06
N ILE A 153 -1.84 4.90 8.94
CA ILE A 153 -2.00 3.80 9.87
C ILE A 153 -2.51 4.36 11.19
N VAL A 154 -3.78 4.10 11.47
CA VAL A 154 -4.44 4.52 12.71
C VAL A 154 -4.75 3.30 13.57
N ARG A 155 -4.24 3.25 14.80
CA ARG A 155 -4.51 2.18 15.76
C ARG A 155 -4.76 2.70 17.16
N THR A 156 -5.54 1.94 17.92
CA THR A 156 -5.79 2.19 19.33
C THR A 156 -5.48 0.90 20.07
N LEU A 157 -4.76 1.00 21.19
CA LEU A 157 -4.50 -0.15 22.04
C LEU A 157 -5.82 -0.77 22.52
N ARG A 158 -5.85 -2.09 22.53
CA ARG A 158 -6.90 -2.95 23.08
C ARG A 158 -6.44 -3.57 24.39
#